data_AF-A0A840KCK7-F1
#
_entry.id   AF-A0A840KCK7-F1
#
_cell.length_a   1.000
_cell.length_b   1.000
_cell.length_c   1.000
_cell.angle_alpha   90.00
_cell.angle_beta   90.00
_cell.angle_gamma   90.00
#
_symmetry.space_group_name_H-M   'P 1'
#
loop_
_entity.id
_entity.type
_entity.pdbx_description
1 polymer ?
#
loop_
_entity_poly.entity_id
_entity_poly.type
_entity_poly.pdbx_seq_one_letter_code
_entity_poly.pdbx_strand_id
1 'polypeptide(L)'
;MKYFFFLLLLISAGCKKADEKSKNGTVSASHVDKTMPPYKEFISSVQKKTGKEKEEYFFKFINYDVPQYWIHTPWSFAGTSREPRKGTIACGYFVTNILSDYGFDINRVYLAQQASSVMIKKLCKDVKYFSKREDLEKYILNKDKNQVYIAGLDFHTGFITRENSDTYFIHSSYIKNKGVVKELTKNSQALNASQTFMIGTLNY
;
A
#
# COMPACT_ATOMS: atom_id res chain seq x y z
N MET A 1 8.38 -1.69 -83.35
CA MET A 1 8.58 -3.12 -82.97
C MET A 1 8.87 -3.12 -81.47
N LYS A 2 8.14 -3.73 -80.53
CA LYS A 2 7.24 -4.90 -80.48
C LYS A 2 6.15 -4.62 -79.40
N TYR A 3 4.86 -4.79 -79.71
CA TYR A 3 3.91 -5.84 -79.22
C TYR A 3 3.79 -5.97 -77.68
N PHE A 4 2.65 -5.65 -77.04
CA PHE A 4 1.34 -6.35 -76.90
C PHE A 4 1.28 -7.35 -75.73
N PHE A 5 0.07 -7.53 -75.16
CA PHE A 5 -0.41 -8.52 -74.15
C PHE A 5 -0.11 -8.18 -72.67
N PHE A 6 -1.01 -8.33 -71.66
CA PHE A 6 -2.39 -8.81 -71.55
C PHE A 6 -2.95 -8.47 -70.15
N LEU A 7 -4.28 -8.35 -70.08
CA LEU A 7 -5.24 -8.57 -68.99
C LEU A 7 -4.74 -9.14 -67.62
N LEU A 8 -5.26 -8.62 -66.50
CA LEU A 8 -6.12 -9.39 -65.57
C LEU A 8 -6.80 -8.50 -64.51
N LEU A 9 -8.12 -8.68 -64.36
CA LEU A 9 -8.93 -8.19 -63.25
C LEU A 9 -8.45 -8.79 -61.92
N LEU A 10 -8.50 -8.01 -60.83
CA LEU A 10 -8.82 -8.53 -59.50
C LEU A 10 -9.79 -7.59 -58.79
N ILE A 11 -10.91 -8.20 -58.42
CA ILE A 11 -12.02 -7.67 -57.65
C ILE A 11 -11.57 -7.49 -56.19
N SER A 12 -11.92 -6.37 -55.57
CA SER A 12 -12.23 -6.38 -54.14
C SER A 12 -13.41 -5.47 -53.87
N ALA A 13 -14.54 -6.12 -53.64
CA ALA A 13 -15.75 -5.56 -53.06
C ALA A 13 -15.44 -4.87 -51.72
N GLY A 14 -16.14 -3.77 -51.44
CA GLY A 14 -16.00 -3.04 -50.19
C GLY A 14 -16.61 -3.79 -48.99
N CYS A 15 -16.12 -3.46 -47.80
CA CYS A 15 -16.97 -3.24 -46.63
C CYS A 15 -16.21 -2.54 -45.48
N LYS A 16 -16.83 -1.46 -45.00
CA LYS A 16 -17.01 -1.04 -43.61
C LYS A 16 -15.78 -0.97 -42.69
N LYS A 17 -15.39 0.27 -42.36
CA LYS A 17 -14.80 0.59 -41.06
C LYS A 17 -15.80 0.22 -39.97
N ALA A 18 -15.48 -0.79 -39.18
CA ALA A 18 -16.08 -1.00 -37.87
C ALA A 18 -15.23 -0.25 -36.84
N ASP A 19 -15.88 0.66 -36.11
CA ASP A 19 -15.36 1.23 -34.88
C ASP A 19 -15.24 0.12 -33.82
N GLU A 20 -14.02 -0.21 -33.43
CA GLU A 20 -13.77 -0.99 -32.22
C GLU A 20 -13.19 -0.07 -31.14
N LYS A 21 -14.07 0.36 -30.23
CA LYS A 21 -13.71 0.97 -28.96
C LYS A 21 -12.89 -0.03 -28.14
N SER A 22 -11.57 0.07 -28.22
CA SER A 22 -10.68 -0.52 -27.22
C SER A 22 -10.83 0.23 -25.90
N LYS A 23 -11.46 -0.44 -24.93
CA LYS A 23 -11.50 -0.04 -23.53
C LYS A 23 -10.10 -0.20 -22.91
N ASN A 24 -9.24 0.78 -23.14
CA ASN A 24 -8.11 1.01 -22.25
C ASN A 24 -8.63 1.70 -20.98
N GLY A 25 -8.89 0.89 -19.95
CA GLY A 25 -9.12 1.34 -18.59
C GLY A 25 -7.82 1.90 -18.00
N THR A 26 -7.41 3.06 -18.49
CA THR A 26 -6.49 3.95 -17.77
C THR A 26 -7.20 4.28 -16.47
N VAL A 27 -6.69 3.77 -15.34
CA VAL A 27 -7.16 4.18 -14.01
C VAL A 27 -6.80 5.66 -13.87
N SER A 28 -7.76 6.47 -14.27
CA SER A 28 -7.83 7.90 -14.06
C SER A 28 -7.54 8.19 -12.60
N ALA A 29 -6.60 9.09 -12.37
CA ALA A 29 -6.47 9.80 -11.11
C ALA A 29 -7.75 10.61 -10.87
N SER A 30 -8.79 9.97 -10.34
CA SER A 30 -10.07 10.61 -10.05
C SER A 30 -10.55 10.27 -8.65
N HIS A 31 -10.90 11.33 -7.93
CA HIS A 31 -11.52 11.44 -6.61
C HIS A 31 -10.56 11.57 -5.42
N VAL A 32 -9.90 12.73 -5.36
CA VAL A 32 -9.77 13.38 -4.04
C VAL A 32 -11.18 13.83 -3.67
N ASP A 33 -11.83 13.05 -2.82
CA ASP A 33 -13.13 13.37 -2.28
C ASP A 33 -13.06 14.71 -1.54
N LYS A 34 -13.78 15.72 -2.02
CA LYS A 34 -13.83 17.08 -1.44
C LYS A 34 -14.48 17.11 -0.04
N THR A 35 -14.83 15.95 0.52
CA THR A 35 -15.52 15.82 1.82
C THR A 35 -14.60 15.44 2.98
N MET A 36 -13.31 15.17 2.73
CA MET A 36 -12.40 14.76 3.81
C MET A 36 -11.85 15.95 4.62
N PRO A 37 -11.91 15.91 5.96
CA PRO A 37 -11.34 16.97 6.78
C PRO A 37 -9.81 17.03 6.62
N PRO A 38 -9.17 18.18 6.88
CA PRO A 38 -7.72 18.29 6.93
C PRO A 38 -7.09 17.20 7.81
N TYR A 39 -5.94 16.64 7.41
CA TYR A 39 -5.33 15.50 8.10
C TYR A 39 -5.13 15.72 9.61
N LYS A 40 -4.75 16.95 9.99
CA LYS A 40 -4.57 17.32 11.41
C LYS A 40 -5.88 17.24 12.21
N GLU A 41 -6.99 17.68 11.62
CA GLU A 41 -8.31 17.61 12.25
C GLU A 41 -8.79 16.15 12.33
N PHE A 42 -8.58 15.38 11.27
CA PHE A 42 -8.86 13.94 11.25
C PHE A 42 -8.11 13.21 12.37
N ILE A 43 -6.79 13.39 12.47
CA ILE A 43 -5.98 12.76 13.51
C ILE A 43 -6.42 13.22 14.91
N SER A 44 -6.74 14.49 15.09
CA SER A 44 -7.28 14.99 16.36
C SER A 44 -8.59 14.28 16.76
N SER A 45 -9.44 13.94 15.79
CA SER A 45 -10.65 13.16 16.05
C SER A 45 -10.37 11.70 16.44
N VAL A 46 -9.34 11.09 15.84
CA VAL A 46 -8.90 9.72 16.16
C VAL A 46 -8.29 9.66 17.55
N GLN A 47 -7.48 10.64 17.94
CA GLN A 47 -6.81 10.68 19.24
C GLN A 47 -7.78 10.80 20.42
N LYS A 48 -8.94 11.44 20.21
CA LYS A 48 -10.02 11.59 21.21
C LYS A 48 -10.79 10.30 21.50
N LYS A 49 -10.64 9.27 20.67
CA LYS A 49 -11.27 7.96 20.89
C LYS A 49 -10.71 7.30 22.16
N THR A 50 -11.57 6.61 22.90
CA THR A 50 -11.19 5.73 24.01
C THR A 50 -10.33 4.56 23.53
N GLY A 51 -9.67 3.85 24.46
CA GLY A 51 -8.85 2.68 24.12
C GLY A 51 -9.62 1.60 23.36
N LYS A 52 -10.85 1.28 23.81
CA LYS A 52 -11.71 0.29 23.15
C LYS A 52 -12.13 0.74 21.74
N GLU A 53 -12.54 2.00 21.58
CA GLU A 53 -12.89 2.53 20.27
C GLU A 53 -11.69 2.54 19.30
N LYS A 54 -10.47 2.76 19.82
CA LYS A 54 -9.23 2.63 19.03
C LYS A 54 -8.97 1.18 18.63
N GLU A 55 -9.16 0.22 19.52
CA GLU A 55 -9.00 -1.19 19.17
C GLU A 55 -9.93 -1.61 18.01
N GLU A 56 -11.22 -1.27 18.13
CA GLU A 56 -12.23 -1.59 17.11
C GLU A 56 -12.03 -0.81 15.79
N TYR A 57 -11.46 0.40 15.85
CA TYR A 57 -11.31 1.29 14.69
C TYR A 57 -10.03 1.08 13.88
N PHE A 58 -9.01 0.44 14.45
CA PHE A 58 -7.67 0.45 13.88
C PHE A 58 -7.58 -0.18 12.48
N PHE A 59 -8.32 -1.25 12.24
CA PHE A 59 -8.40 -1.82 10.89
C PHE A 59 -8.91 -0.80 9.88
N LYS A 60 -10.02 -0.11 10.19
CA LYS A 60 -10.58 0.91 9.28
C LYS A 60 -9.58 2.05 9.06
N PHE A 61 -8.93 2.51 10.14
CA PHE A 61 -7.93 3.56 10.08
C PHE A 61 -6.79 3.22 9.13
N ILE A 62 -6.18 2.04 9.27
CA ILE A 62 -5.04 1.63 8.44
C ILE A 62 -5.47 1.26 7.02
N ASN A 63 -6.57 0.51 6.87
CA ASN A 63 -6.96 -0.06 5.58
C ASN A 63 -7.66 0.95 4.65
N TYR A 64 -8.40 1.92 5.20
CA TYR A 64 -9.18 2.86 4.40
C TYR A 64 -8.72 4.31 4.59
N ASP A 65 -8.61 4.81 5.83
CA ASP A 65 -8.43 6.25 6.05
C ASP A 65 -6.99 6.72 5.75
N VAL A 66 -5.97 6.02 6.26
CA VAL A 66 -4.55 6.35 6.01
C VAL A 66 -4.24 6.43 4.51
N PRO A 67 -4.66 5.47 3.66
CA PRO A 67 -4.50 5.56 2.21
C PRO A 67 -5.07 6.83 1.58
N GLN A 68 -6.24 7.32 2.01
CA GLN A 68 -6.84 8.51 1.41
C GLN A 68 -5.96 9.75 1.58
N TYR A 69 -5.28 9.88 2.72
CA TYR A 69 -4.37 11.00 2.97
C TYR A 69 -2.99 10.77 2.37
N TRP A 70 -2.38 9.63 2.67
CA TRP A 70 -0.95 9.43 2.46
C TRP A 70 -0.57 8.94 1.07
N ILE A 71 -1.45 8.24 0.33
CA ILE A 71 -1.11 7.77 -1.02
C ILE A 71 -0.55 8.93 -1.86
N HIS A 72 0.48 8.62 -2.65
CA HIS A 72 1.27 9.57 -3.45
C HIS A 72 2.18 10.52 -2.67
N THR A 73 2.29 10.41 -1.34
CA THR A 73 3.40 11.07 -0.62
C THR A 73 4.72 10.47 -1.12
N PRO A 74 5.61 11.25 -1.75
CA PRO A 74 6.80 10.70 -2.39
C PRO A 74 7.73 10.01 -1.40
N TRP A 75 8.45 9.00 -1.87
CA TRP A 75 9.44 8.31 -1.05
C TRP A 75 10.82 9.00 -1.15
N SER A 76 11.56 8.99 -0.06
CA SER A 76 13.01 9.21 -0.02
C SER A 76 13.57 8.45 1.18
N PHE A 77 14.80 7.96 1.08
CA PHE A 77 15.49 7.31 2.20
C PHE A 77 15.63 8.24 3.41
N ALA A 78 15.86 9.54 3.17
CA ALA A 78 15.93 10.56 4.20
C ALA A 78 14.57 11.21 4.52
N GLY A 79 13.47 10.69 3.97
CA GLY A 79 12.15 11.28 4.10
C GLY A 79 11.60 11.17 5.52
N THR A 80 11.30 12.31 6.15
CA THR A 80 10.81 12.38 7.54
C THR A 80 9.50 13.13 7.70
N SER A 81 8.79 13.42 6.59
CA SER A 81 7.60 14.28 6.58
C SER A 81 6.58 13.91 7.67
N ARG A 82 5.93 14.91 8.26
CA ARG A 82 4.79 14.75 9.18
C ARG A 82 3.46 15.06 8.51
N GLU A 83 3.48 15.47 7.25
CA GLU A 83 2.30 15.90 6.51
C GLU A 83 2.15 15.07 5.24
N PRO A 84 0.97 14.44 5.04
CA PRO A 84 0.68 13.72 3.81
C PRO A 84 0.86 14.63 2.59
N ARG A 85 1.43 14.08 1.52
CA ARG A 85 1.63 14.73 0.21
C ARG A 85 2.51 15.99 0.25
N LYS A 86 3.23 16.23 1.35
CA LYS A 86 4.26 17.28 1.47
C LYS A 86 5.61 16.64 1.78
N GLY A 87 6.64 17.10 1.09
CA GLY A 87 7.99 16.56 1.25
C GLY A 87 8.08 15.07 0.86
N THR A 88 8.90 14.31 1.57
CA THR A 88 9.11 12.88 1.32
C THR A 88 9.03 12.07 2.61
N ILE A 89 8.71 10.77 2.50
CA ILE A 89 8.55 9.89 3.66
C ILE A 89 9.21 8.52 3.43
N ALA A 90 10.12 8.13 4.32
CA ALA A 90 10.72 6.80 4.33
C ALA A 90 9.76 5.77 4.97
N CYS A 91 10.03 4.48 4.75
CA CYS A 91 9.14 3.40 5.20
C CYS A 91 8.98 3.31 6.73
N GLY A 92 10.08 3.38 7.49
CA GLY A 92 10.03 3.39 8.96
C GLY A 92 9.35 4.64 9.51
N TYR A 93 9.59 5.81 8.90
CA TYR A 93 8.92 7.06 9.28
C TYR A 93 7.43 7.05 8.94
N PHE A 94 7.02 6.40 7.84
CA PHE A 94 5.61 6.20 7.52
C PHE A 94 4.92 5.38 8.62
N VAL A 95 5.44 4.19 8.95
CA VAL A 95 4.82 3.34 9.99
C VAL A 95 4.76 4.07 11.34
N THR A 96 5.86 4.65 11.79
CA THR A 96 5.92 5.33 13.10
C THR A 96 5.11 6.63 13.14
N ASN A 97 4.97 7.36 12.02
CA ASN A 97 4.01 8.46 11.92
C ASN A 97 2.61 7.98 12.21
N ILE A 98 2.16 6.96 11.48
CA ILE A 98 0.80 6.47 11.57
C ILE A 98 0.49 5.96 12.98
N LEU A 99 1.42 5.26 13.63
CA LEU A 99 1.25 4.80 15.01
C LEU A 99 1.23 5.94 16.02
N SER A 100 2.16 6.90 15.92
CA SER A 100 2.19 8.07 16.79
C SER A 100 0.93 8.94 16.62
N ASP A 101 0.48 9.14 15.38
CA ASP A 101 -0.71 9.93 15.06
C ASP A 101 -1.98 9.22 15.56
N TYR A 102 -2.01 7.88 15.53
CA TYR A 102 -3.08 7.10 16.16
C TYR A 102 -3.16 7.27 17.68
N GLY A 103 -2.05 7.70 18.30
CA GLY A 103 -1.94 8.00 19.73
C GLY A 103 -1.11 7.01 20.53
N PHE A 104 -0.27 6.19 19.87
CA PHE A 104 0.72 5.40 20.59
C PHE A 104 1.87 6.28 21.07
N ASP A 105 2.22 6.17 22.36
CA ASP A 105 3.38 6.85 22.92
C ASP A 105 4.67 6.09 22.54
N ILE A 106 5.34 6.58 21.50
CA ILE A 106 6.56 5.99 20.96
C ILE A 106 7.61 7.06 20.66
N ASN A 107 8.88 6.69 20.84
CA ASN A 107 9.97 7.47 20.28
C ASN A 107 10.02 7.24 18.75
N ARG A 108 9.19 8.01 18.04
CA ARG A 108 8.97 7.92 16.59
C ARG A 108 10.29 7.94 15.81
N VAL A 109 11.17 8.90 16.07
CA VAL A 109 12.43 9.07 15.33
C VAL A 109 13.35 7.87 15.56
N TYR A 110 13.52 7.46 16.81
CA TYR A 110 14.33 6.29 17.14
C TYR A 110 13.82 5.04 16.43
N LEU A 111 12.53 4.71 16.58
CA LEU A 111 11.97 3.49 15.99
C LEU A 111 11.95 3.52 14.46
N ALA A 112 11.77 4.69 13.83
CA ALA A 112 11.80 4.83 12.38
C ALA A 112 13.17 4.48 11.77
N GLN A 113 14.24 4.63 12.56
CA GLN A 113 15.62 4.40 12.16
C GLN A 113 16.14 3.01 12.55
N GLN A 114 15.42 2.26 13.38
CA GLN A 114 15.82 0.90 13.76
C GLN A 114 15.47 -0.11 12.67
N ALA A 115 16.08 -1.30 12.76
CA ALA A 115 15.56 -2.48 12.08
C ALA A 115 14.09 -2.69 12.47
N SER A 116 13.24 -3.04 11.50
CA SER A 116 11.81 -3.22 11.68
C SER A 116 11.47 -4.23 12.79
N SER A 117 12.33 -5.22 13.00
CA SER A 117 12.21 -6.21 14.08
C SER A 117 12.25 -5.61 15.48
N VAL A 118 12.99 -4.52 15.70
CA VAL A 118 13.03 -3.81 17.00
C VAL A 118 11.67 -3.18 17.28
N MET A 119 11.11 -2.48 16.29
CA MET A 119 9.77 -1.88 16.38
C MET A 119 8.70 -2.96 16.62
N ILE A 120 8.72 -4.06 15.85
CA ILE A 120 7.73 -5.13 15.98
C ILE A 120 7.81 -5.82 17.34
N LYS A 121 9.01 -6.20 17.79
CA LYS A 121 9.19 -6.83 19.11
C LYS A 121 8.78 -5.92 20.27
N LYS A 122 8.89 -4.60 20.11
CA LYS A 122 8.53 -3.63 21.14
C LYS A 122 7.02 -3.36 21.17
N LEU A 123 6.36 -3.28 20.02
CA LEU A 123 5.00 -2.74 19.90
C LEU A 123 3.93 -3.82 19.63
N CYS A 124 4.34 -5.02 19.22
CA CYS A 124 3.41 -6.06 18.80
C CYS A 124 3.33 -7.24 19.77
N LYS A 125 2.17 -7.88 19.76
CA LYS A 125 1.93 -9.23 20.23
C LYS A 125 1.85 -10.20 19.03
N ASP A 126 1.76 -11.49 19.33
CA ASP A 126 1.65 -12.57 18.34
C ASP A 126 2.72 -12.51 17.23
N VAL A 127 3.94 -12.13 17.60
CA VAL A 127 5.04 -11.96 16.65
C VAL A 127 5.37 -13.30 15.98
N LYS A 128 5.38 -13.29 14.64
CA LYS A 128 5.74 -14.45 13.81
C LYS A 128 6.83 -14.07 12.82
N TYR A 129 7.60 -15.08 12.45
CA TYR A 129 8.67 -14.99 11.47
C TYR A 129 8.47 -16.05 10.39
N PHE A 130 8.68 -15.67 9.13
CA PHE A 130 8.61 -16.55 7.97
C PHE A 130 9.81 -16.28 7.05
N SER A 131 10.29 -17.33 6.41
CA SER A 131 11.30 -17.27 5.34
C SER A 131 10.73 -17.59 3.96
N LYS A 132 9.42 -17.89 3.89
CA LYS A 132 8.69 -18.17 2.66
C LYS A 132 7.45 -17.29 2.58
N ARG A 133 7.21 -16.73 1.40
CA ARG A 133 6.10 -15.82 1.15
C ARG A 133 4.75 -16.52 1.28
N GLU A 134 4.68 -17.77 0.86
CA GLU A 134 3.49 -18.62 0.89
C GLU A 134 3.05 -18.93 2.32
N ASP A 135 4.01 -19.19 3.22
CA ASP A 135 3.72 -19.48 4.64
C ASP A 135 3.19 -18.23 5.36
N LEU A 136 3.77 -17.06 5.07
CA LEU A 136 3.26 -15.77 5.56
C LEU A 136 1.81 -15.55 5.11
N GLU A 137 1.53 -15.74 3.83
CA GLU A 137 0.19 -15.54 3.27
C GLU A 137 -0.79 -16.51 3.94
N LYS A 138 -0.47 -17.81 3.91
CA LYS A 138 -1.29 -18.86 4.53
C LYS A 138 -1.58 -18.57 6.00
N TYR A 139 -0.60 -18.06 6.75
CA TYR A 139 -0.82 -17.65 8.13
C TYR A 139 -1.88 -16.54 8.21
N ILE A 140 -1.75 -15.47 7.43
CA ILE A 140 -2.66 -14.33 7.44
C ILE A 140 -4.09 -14.76 7.07
N LEU A 141 -4.26 -15.59 6.03
CA LEU A 141 -5.58 -16.07 5.58
C LEU A 141 -6.26 -17.07 6.53
N ASN A 142 -5.51 -17.66 7.47
CA ASN A 142 -6.05 -18.52 8.52
C ASN A 142 -6.39 -17.79 9.82
N LYS A 143 -6.22 -16.46 9.88
CA LYS A 143 -6.55 -15.64 11.05
C LYS A 143 -7.93 -14.98 10.96
N ASP A 144 -8.20 -14.02 11.83
CA ASP A 144 -9.45 -13.25 11.76
C ASP A 144 -9.45 -12.32 10.55
N LYS A 145 -10.66 -12.03 10.06
CA LYS A 145 -10.88 -11.02 9.04
C LYS A 145 -10.71 -9.64 9.66
N ASN A 146 -10.40 -8.65 8.82
CA ASN A 146 -10.26 -7.25 9.23
C ASN A 146 -9.14 -7.05 10.26
N GLN A 147 -8.02 -7.73 10.04
CA GLN A 147 -6.84 -7.68 10.91
C GLN A 147 -5.74 -6.82 10.29
N VAL A 148 -4.98 -6.12 11.12
CA VAL A 148 -3.76 -5.39 10.74
C VAL A 148 -2.54 -6.05 11.37
N TYR A 149 -1.48 -6.16 10.56
CA TYR A 149 -0.16 -6.58 10.97
C TYR A 149 0.84 -5.47 10.66
N ILE A 150 1.73 -5.16 11.60
CA ILE A 150 2.97 -4.44 11.27
C ILE A 150 3.90 -5.48 10.65
N ALA A 151 4.42 -5.18 9.46
CA ALA A 151 5.29 -6.07 8.70
C ALA A 151 6.70 -5.48 8.57
N GLY A 152 7.69 -6.30 8.89
CA GLY A 152 9.11 -6.05 8.71
C GLY A 152 9.66 -7.03 7.69
N LEU A 153 10.33 -6.50 6.69
CA LEU A 153 11.02 -7.23 5.63
C LEU A 153 12.53 -7.04 5.78
N ASP A 154 13.33 -7.54 4.84
CA ASP A 154 14.80 -7.48 4.87
C ASP A 154 15.34 -6.08 5.16
N PHE A 155 14.87 -5.07 4.40
CA PHE A 155 15.26 -3.67 4.56
C PHE A 155 14.06 -2.71 4.43
N HIS A 156 12.85 -3.24 4.59
CA HIS A 156 11.62 -2.49 4.33
C HIS A 156 10.55 -2.78 5.38
N THR A 157 9.56 -1.90 5.51
CA THR A 157 8.46 -2.08 6.47
C THR A 157 7.18 -1.42 5.98
N GLY A 158 6.05 -1.89 6.51
CA GLY A 158 4.72 -1.35 6.24
C GLY A 158 3.67 -2.05 7.07
N PHE A 159 2.41 -1.88 6.67
CA PHE A 159 1.28 -2.60 7.24
C PHE A 159 0.78 -3.65 6.24
N ILE A 160 0.50 -4.86 6.72
CA ILE A 160 -0.32 -5.81 5.97
C ILE A 160 -1.71 -5.83 6.59
N THR A 161 -2.74 -5.59 5.78
CA THR A 161 -4.13 -5.74 6.21
C THR A 161 -4.74 -6.96 5.54
N ARG A 162 -5.64 -7.64 6.26
CA ARG A 162 -6.55 -8.63 5.69
C ARG A 162 -7.97 -8.10 5.73
N GLU A 163 -8.52 -7.80 4.56
CA GLU A 163 -9.92 -7.41 4.37
C GLU A 163 -10.67 -8.61 3.81
N ASN A 164 -11.44 -9.31 4.65
CA ASN A 164 -12.05 -10.59 4.28
C ASN A 164 -11.02 -11.62 3.76
N SER A 165 -11.00 -11.87 2.45
CA SER A 165 -10.03 -12.76 1.78
C SER A 165 -8.91 -12.02 1.07
N ASP A 166 -9.03 -10.70 0.91
CA ASP A 166 -8.02 -9.90 0.25
C ASP A 166 -6.98 -9.44 1.26
N THR A 167 -5.71 -9.49 0.86
CA THR A 167 -4.60 -8.98 1.65
C THR A 167 -3.95 -7.81 0.92
N TYR A 168 -3.69 -6.71 1.64
CA TYR A 168 -3.05 -5.51 1.11
C TYR A 168 -1.76 -5.20 1.84
N PHE A 169 -0.78 -4.65 1.12
CA PHE A 169 0.41 -4.02 1.70
C PHE A 169 0.29 -2.51 1.57
N ILE A 170 0.35 -1.82 2.71
CA ILE A 170 0.33 -0.35 2.80
C ILE A 170 1.70 0.10 3.28
N HIS A 171 2.45 0.77 2.42
CA HIS A 171 3.84 1.14 2.69
C HIS A 171 4.28 2.36 1.88
N SER A 172 5.35 3.04 2.33
CA SER A 172 6.07 4.01 1.50
C SER A 172 7.08 3.27 0.61
N SER A 173 6.74 3.06 -0.65
CA SER A 173 7.51 2.25 -1.59
C SER A 173 8.74 2.97 -2.13
N TYR A 174 9.92 2.39 -1.86
CA TYR A 174 11.19 2.82 -2.44
C TYR A 174 11.34 2.42 -3.92
N ILE A 175 10.54 1.46 -4.39
CA ILE A 175 10.62 0.94 -5.75
C ILE A 175 10.15 2.02 -6.73
N LYS A 176 11.05 2.43 -7.62
CA LYS A 176 10.85 3.55 -8.56
C LYS A 176 10.40 4.85 -7.89
N ASN A 177 10.76 5.04 -6.61
CA ASN A 177 10.35 6.20 -5.79
C ASN A 177 8.84 6.44 -5.77
N LYS A 178 8.03 5.37 -5.86
CA LYS A 178 6.57 5.47 -6.01
C LYS A 178 5.87 6.16 -4.83
N GLY A 179 6.49 6.16 -3.64
CA GLY A 179 5.89 6.77 -2.46
C GLY A 179 4.87 5.87 -1.79
N VAL A 180 4.01 6.45 -0.96
CA VAL A 180 2.99 5.68 -0.24
C VAL A 180 1.97 5.08 -1.21
N VAL A 181 1.72 3.79 -1.04
CA VAL A 181 0.78 2.99 -1.81
C VAL A 181 0.00 2.03 -0.90
N LYS A 182 -1.21 1.66 -1.34
CA LYS A 182 -1.92 0.45 -0.92
C LYS A 182 -2.02 -0.46 -2.14
N GLU A 183 -1.47 -1.66 -2.06
CA GLU A 183 -1.49 -2.62 -3.16
C GLU A 183 -1.83 -4.02 -2.66
N LEU A 184 -2.41 -4.86 -3.52
CA LEU A 184 -2.65 -6.27 -3.18
C LEU A 184 -1.31 -6.94 -2.90
N THR A 185 -1.22 -7.73 -1.83
CA THR A 185 0.06 -8.33 -1.45
C THR A 185 0.62 -9.28 -2.53
N LYS A 186 -0.24 -9.91 -3.33
CA LYS A 186 0.14 -10.74 -4.50
C LYS A 186 0.84 -9.95 -5.61
N ASN A 187 0.57 -8.64 -5.71
CA ASN A 187 1.15 -7.76 -6.71
C ASN A 187 2.36 -6.97 -6.17
N SER A 188 2.66 -7.09 -4.87
CA SER A 188 3.67 -6.25 -4.24
C SER A 188 5.07 -6.71 -4.59
N GLN A 189 5.79 -5.88 -5.35
CA GLN A 189 7.18 -6.14 -5.70
C GLN A 189 8.09 -6.15 -4.46
N ALA A 190 7.79 -5.31 -3.46
CA ALA A 190 8.56 -5.26 -2.22
C ALA A 190 8.44 -6.57 -1.43
N LEU A 191 7.23 -7.13 -1.32
CA LEU A 191 7.04 -8.43 -0.67
C LEU A 191 7.68 -9.56 -1.46
N ASN A 192 7.52 -9.57 -2.79
CA ASN A 192 8.04 -10.65 -3.65
C ASN A 192 9.58 -10.66 -3.73
N ALA A 193 10.23 -9.51 -3.54
CA ALA A 193 11.69 -9.40 -3.50
C ALA A 193 12.30 -9.71 -2.13
N SER A 194 11.48 -9.84 -1.08
CA SER A 194 11.97 -10.06 0.30
C SER A 194 12.15 -11.54 0.61
N GLN A 195 13.16 -11.87 1.40
CA GLN A 195 13.47 -13.23 1.83
C GLN A 195 13.01 -13.51 3.26
N THR A 196 12.87 -12.46 4.07
CA THR A 196 12.45 -12.58 5.47
C THR A 196 11.21 -11.73 5.73
N PHE A 197 10.33 -12.27 6.58
CA PHE A 197 9.07 -11.62 6.93
C PHE A 197 8.84 -11.77 8.43
N MET A 198 8.88 -10.66 9.16
CA MET A 198 8.44 -10.59 10.54
C MET A 198 7.12 -9.82 10.59
N ILE A 199 6.10 -10.39 11.23
CA ILE A 199 4.82 -9.71 11.43
C ILE A 199 4.40 -9.76 12.89
N GLY A 200 3.58 -8.80 13.30
CA GLY A 200 2.91 -8.82 14.60
C GLY A 200 1.66 -7.95 14.59
N THR A 201 0.70 -8.25 15.47
CA THR A 201 -0.48 -7.43 15.71
C THR A 201 -0.17 -6.44 16.82
N LEU A 202 -0.72 -5.22 16.78
CA LEU A 202 -0.43 -4.24 17.83
C LEU A 202 -0.89 -4.72 19.21
N ASN A 203 -0.09 -4.39 20.21
CA ASN A 203 -0.46 -4.51 21.61
C ASN A 203 -1.13 -3.20 22.05
N TYR A 204 -2.41 -3.26 22.41
CA TYR A 204 -3.20 -2.11 22.90
C TYR A 204 -2.99 -1.87 24.38
#